data_AF-A0A2Z3XEE2-F1
#
_entry.id   AF-A0A2Z3XEE2-F1
#
_cell.length_a   1.000
_cell.length_b   1.000
_cell.length_c   1.000
_cell.angle_alpha   90.00
_cell.angle_beta   90.00
_cell.angle_gamma   90.00
#
_symmetry.space_group_name_H-M   'P 1'
#
loop_
_entity.id
_entity.type
_entity.pdbx_description
1 polymer ?
#
loop_
_entity_poly.entity_id
_entity_poly.type
_entity_poly.pdbx_seq_one_letter_code
_entity_poly.pdbx_strand_id
1 'polypeptide(L)'
;MEKFKFDLETFVTDTEEQDFSLDQQTLNELAAMRPLYPELAHWTRFAFFVAWGAYSQDIYAISWVYWLTRKRDEGFLAYCYVSQRWPAFDFGGTGLYDEDIQDLAAQHPWNCSPLPPAPGWLPAKYKL
;
A
#
# COMPACT_ATOMS: atom_id res chain seq x y z
N MET A 1 -5.39 -10.07 -21.13
CA MET A 1 -4.19 -9.60 -20.39
C MET A 1 -4.52 -9.67 -18.93
N GLU A 2 -3.76 -10.45 -18.16
CA GLU A 2 -3.91 -10.48 -16.71
C GLU A 2 -3.32 -9.18 -16.14
N LYS A 3 -4.12 -8.47 -15.37
CA LYS A 3 -3.68 -7.29 -14.61
C LYS A 3 -2.99 -7.77 -13.34
N PHE A 4 -2.12 -6.93 -12.77
CA PHE A 4 -1.53 -7.20 -11.47
C PHE A 4 -2.62 -7.42 -10.42
N LYS A 5 -2.53 -8.51 -9.66
CA LYS A 5 -3.45 -8.81 -8.57
C LYS A 5 -2.76 -8.49 -7.25
N PHE A 6 -3.29 -7.50 -6.54
CA PHE A 6 -2.83 -7.14 -5.20
C PHE A 6 -3.13 -8.26 -4.22
N ASP A 7 -2.12 -8.70 -3.48
CA ASP A 7 -2.22 -9.79 -2.53
C ASP A 7 -2.17 -9.26 -1.10
N LEU A 8 -3.21 -9.56 -0.32
CA LEU A 8 -3.30 -9.15 1.07
C LEU A 8 -2.27 -9.88 1.95
N GLU A 9 -1.82 -11.07 1.54
CA GLU A 9 -0.80 -11.85 2.25
C GLU A 9 0.57 -11.15 2.27
N THR A 10 0.75 -10.11 1.44
CA THR A 10 1.89 -9.20 1.51
C THR A 10 2.01 -8.52 2.88
N PHE A 11 0.87 -8.24 3.53
CA PHE A 11 0.80 -7.45 4.77
C PHE A 11 0.31 -8.25 5.97
N VAL A 12 -0.47 -9.31 5.77
CA VAL A 12 -1.02 -10.13 6.85
C VAL A 12 -0.84 -11.62 6.55
N THR A 13 -0.11 -12.33 7.42
CA THR A 13 0.15 -13.77 7.25
C THR A 13 -0.89 -14.65 7.94
N ASP A 14 -1.70 -14.08 8.83
CA ASP A 14 -2.81 -14.76 9.50
C ASP A 14 -4.10 -14.00 9.20
N THR A 15 -5.07 -14.73 8.64
CA THR A 15 -6.39 -14.19 8.27
C THR A 15 -7.38 -14.20 9.44
N GLU A 16 -7.00 -14.75 10.60
CA GLU A 16 -7.82 -14.64 11.80
C GLU A 16 -7.92 -13.17 12.21
N GLU A 17 -9.12 -12.60 12.01
CA GLU A 17 -9.47 -11.21 12.32
C GLU A 17 -8.99 -10.82 13.72
N GLN A 18 -7.90 -10.06 13.81
CA GLN A 18 -7.55 -9.33 15.02
C GLN A 18 -8.37 -8.03 15.11
N ASP A 19 -9.68 -8.07 14.78
CA ASP A 19 -10.61 -6.92 14.85
C ASP A 19 -10.89 -6.47 16.31
N PHE A 20 -10.14 -6.98 17.29
CA PHE A 20 -10.34 -6.75 18.71
C PHE A 20 -9.50 -5.57 19.20
N SER A 21 -9.85 -4.34 18.80
CA SER A 21 -9.64 -3.08 19.55
C SER A 21 -9.50 -1.81 18.68
N LEU A 22 -9.80 -1.85 17.38
CA LEU A 22 -9.86 -0.60 16.60
C LEU A 22 -10.94 0.31 17.18
N ASP A 23 -10.58 1.55 17.47
CA ASP A 23 -11.52 2.54 17.95
C ASP A 23 -12.54 2.92 16.85
N GLN A 24 -13.67 3.50 17.27
CA GLN A 24 -14.76 3.83 16.35
C GLN A 24 -14.34 4.85 15.27
N GLN A 25 -13.39 5.74 15.56
CA GLN A 25 -12.89 6.68 14.56
C GLN A 25 -12.13 5.95 13.46
N THR A 26 -11.20 5.06 13.82
CA THR A 26 -10.46 4.23 12.86
C THR A 26 -11.40 3.39 12.00
N LEU A 27 -12.43 2.78 12.58
CA LEU A 27 -13.44 2.02 11.83
C LEU A 27 -14.20 2.90 10.82
N ASN A 28 -14.55 4.13 11.19
CA ASN A 28 -15.23 5.06 10.30
C ASN A 28 -14.32 5.52 9.15
N GLU A 29 -13.04 5.75 9.42
CA GLU A 29 -12.05 6.11 8.40
C GLU A 29 -11.88 4.97 7.38
N LEU A 30 -11.69 3.74 7.85
CA LEU A 30 -11.58 2.56 6.98
C LEU A 30 -12.83 2.34 6.12
N ALA A 31 -14.03 2.58 6.68
CA ALA A 31 -15.28 2.50 5.94
C ALA A 31 -15.38 3.55 4.82
N ALA A 32 -14.83 4.75 5.03
CA ALA A 32 -14.77 5.81 4.03
C ALA A 32 -13.70 5.53 2.95
N MET A 33 -12.58 4.94 3.33
CA MET A 33 -11.43 4.73 2.45
C MET A 33 -11.60 3.55 1.51
N ARG A 34 -12.03 2.38 2.00
CA ARG A 34 -12.05 1.14 1.21
C ARG A 34 -12.79 1.26 -0.13
N PRO A 35 -13.96 1.95 -0.21
CA PRO A 35 -14.64 2.16 -1.49
C PRO A 35 -13.80 2.93 -2.54
N LEU A 36 -12.79 3.69 -2.11
CA LEU A 36 -11.90 4.44 -2.99
C LEU A 36 -10.86 3.55 -3.69
N TYR A 37 -10.69 2.29 -3.27
CA TYR A 37 -9.68 1.36 -3.78
C TYR A 37 -10.31 0.05 -4.27
N PRO A 38 -11.07 0.06 -5.39
CA PRO A 38 -11.66 -1.15 -5.97
C PRO A 38 -10.64 -2.25 -6.29
N GLU A 39 -9.37 -1.91 -6.53
CA GLU A 39 -8.27 -2.86 -6.74
C GLU A 39 -8.01 -3.76 -5.52
N LEU A 40 -8.43 -3.31 -4.34
CA LEU A 40 -8.27 -3.97 -3.05
C LEU A 40 -9.62 -4.45 -2.49
N ALA A 41 -10.68 -4.51 -3.30
CA ALA A 41 -12.03 -4.84 -2.83
C ALA A 41 -12.12 -6.24 -2.18
N HIS A 42 -11.26 -7.17 -2.59
CA HIS A 42 -11.15 -8.51 -2.01
C HIS A 42 -10.34 -8.56 -0.70
N TRP A 43 -9.69 -7.45 -0.30
CA TRP A 43 -8.95 -7.40 0.95
C TRP A 43 -9.90 -7.30 2.16
N THR A 44 -9.52 -7.97 3.25
CA THR A 44 -10.18 -7.80 4.53
C THR A 44 -9.97 -6.37 5.04
N ARG A 45 -10.84 -5.91 5.95
CA ARG A 45 -10.66 -4.61 6.60
C ARG A 45 -9.31 -4.54 7.32
N PHE A 46 -8.94 -5.61 8.00
CA PHE A 46 -7.69 -5.71 8.76
C PHE A 46 -6.46 -5.60 7.85
N ALA A 47 -6.42 -6.32 6.73
CA ALA A 47 -5.32 -6.21 5.77
C ALA A 47 -5.15 -4.78 5.24
N PHE A 48 -6.27 -4.11 4.92
CA PHE A 48 -6.25 -2.72 4.49
C PHE A 48 -5.71 -1.80 5.59
N PHE A 49 -6.15 -1.99 6.84
CA PHE A 49 -5.67 -1.23 7.99
C PHE A 49 -4.16 -1.37 8.18
N VAL A 50 -3.64 -2.61 8.19
CA VAL A 50 -2.21 -2.89 8.34
C VAL A 50 -1.41 -2.26 7.21
N ALA A 51 -1.83 -2.45 5.96
CA ALA A 51 -1.15 -1.88 4.81
C ALA A 51 -1.15 -0.35 4.83
N TRP A 52 -2.25 0.29 5.21
CA TRP A 52 -2.33 1.75 5.31
C TRP A 52 -1.48 2.30 6.46
N GLY A 53 -1.41 1.60 7.58
CA GLY A 53 -0.52 1.93 8.69
C GLY A 53 0.95 1.87 8.27
N ALA A 54 1.34 0.78 7.58
CA ALA A 54 2.68 0.62 7.04
C ALA A 54 3.02 1.72 6.03
N TYR A 55 2.10 2.03 5.10
CA TYR A 55 2.23 3.15 4.17
C TYR A 55 2.41 4.50 4.90
N SER A 56 1.59 4.76 5.92
CA SER A 56 1.68 5.99 6.73
C SER A 56 3.06 6.15 7.38
N GLN A 57 3.61 5.05 7.91
CA GLN A 57 4.90 5.06 8.56
C GLN A 57 6.05 5.16 7.56
N ASP A 58 6.03 4.37 6.50
CA ASP A 58 7.13 4.30 5.54
C ASP A 58 7.26 5.56 4.70
N ILE A 59 6.13 6.11 4.26
CA ILE A 59 6.10 7.20 3.28
C ILE A 59 5.96 8.56 3.94
N TYR A 60 5.30 8.66 5.10
CA TYR A 60 5.09 9.94 5.78
C TYR A 60 5.74 10.03 7.16
N ALA A 61 6.41 8.97 7.64
CA ALA A 61 7.04 8.91 8.96
C ALA A 61 6.09 9.25 10.13
N ILE A 62 4.81 8.86 10.01
CA ILE A 62 3.76 9.07 11.01
C ILE A 62 3.00 7.78 11.29
N SER A 63 2.30 7.73 12.43
CA SER A 63 1.52 6.55 12.82
C SER A 63 0.27 6.31 11.96
N TRP A 64 -0.33 7.38 11.42
CA TRP A 64 -1.54 7.28 10.59
C TRP A 64 -1.78 8.56 9.77
N VAL A 65 -1.87 8.46 8.45
CA VAL A 65 -2.06 9.60 7.54
C VAL A 65 -3.53 10.02 7.42
N TYR A 66 -4.07 10.59 8.51
CA TYR A 66 -5.50 10.91 8.65
C TYR A 66 -6.05 11.87 7.59
N TRP A 67 -5.23 12.78 7.03
CA TRP A 67 -5.66 13.76 6.03
C TRP A 67 -5.91 13.18 4.64
N LEU A 68 -5.48 11.93 4.39
CA LEU A 68 -5.73 11.21 3.14
C LEU A 68 -6.89 10.23 3.24
N THR A 69 -7.49 10.02 4.42
CA THR A 69 -8.59 9.05 4.62
C THR A 69 -9.89 9.39 3.88
N ARG A 70 -10.03 10.63 3.41
CA ARG A 70 -11.25 11.12 2.73
C ARG A 70 -11.09 11.28 1.22
N LYS A 71 -9.93 10.96 0.65
CA LYS A 71 -9.67 11.03 -0.79
C LYS A 71 -8.82 9.86 -1.23
N ARG A 72 -8.92 9.50 -2.50
CA ARG A 72 -8.07 8.45 -3.07
C ARG A 72 -6.64 8.98 -3.17
N ASP A 73 -5.69 8.17 -2.75
CA ASP A 73 -4.26 8.41 -2.90
C ASP A 73 -3.64 7.25 -3.66
N GLU A 74 -3.27 7.49 -4.92
CA GLU A 74 -2.67 6.46 -5.77
C GLU A 74 -1.29 6.00 -5.23
N GLY A 75 -0.62 6.84 -4.43
CA GLY A 75 0.63 6.50 -3.73
C GLY A 75 0.47 5.25 -2.86
N PHE A 76 -0.70 5.05 -2.26
CA PHE A 76 -0.99 3.84 -1.49
C PHE A 76 -0.97 2.57 -2.36
N LEU A 77 -1.53 2.62 -3.57
CA LEU A 77 -1.48 1.48 -4.49
C LEU A 77 -0.07 1.23 -5.01
N ALA A 78 0.71 2.30 -5.27
CA ALA A 78 2.11 2.18 -5.65
C ALA A 78 2.96 1.57 -4.53
N TYR A 79 2.71 1.95 -3.28
CA TYR A 79 3.34 1.33 -2.12
C TYR A 79 3.02 -0.16 -2.03
N CYS A 80 1.73 -0.54 -2.06
CA CYS A 80 1.32 -1.94 -2.07
C CYS A 80 1.95 -2.73 -3.23
N TYR A 81 2.04 -2.13 -4.41
CA TYR A 81 2.68 -2.72 -5.59
C TYR A 81 4.17 -2.98 -5.35
N VAL A 82 4.91 -2.02 -4.79
CA VAL A 82 6.35 -2.18 -4.51
C VAL A 82 6.56 -3.25 -3.44
N SER A 83 5.83 -3.18 -2.33
CA SER A 83 5.97 -4.13 -1.22
C SER A 83 5.71 -5.57 -1.67
N GLN A 84 4.75 -5.79 -2.57
CA GLN A 84 4.47 -7.12 -3.11
C GLN A 84 5.51 -7.58 -4.16
N ARG A 85 6.03 -6.67 -4.99
CA ARG A 85 6.99 -7.02 -6.05
C ARG A 85 8.42 -7.17 -5.57
N TRP A 86 8.80 -6.46 -4.52
CA TRP A 86 10.15 -6.47 -3.95
C TRP A 86 10.08 -6.59 -2.42
N PRO A 87 9.61 -7.72 -1.88
CA PRO A 87 9.34 -7.87 -0.44
C PRO A 87 10.58 -7.77 0.45
N ALA A 88 11.78 -7.87 -0.12
CA ALA A 88 13.03 -7.66 0.62
C ALA A 88 13.41 -6.18 0.77
N PHE A 89 12.77 -5.27 0.02
CA PHE A 89 13.02 -3.84 0.10
C PHE A 89 12.30 -3.24 1.31
N ASP A 90 13.06 -2.51 2.11
CA ASP A 90 12.58 -1.79 3.30
C ASP A 90 12.69 -0.29 3.02
N PHE A 91 11.55 0.42 3.13
CA PHE A 91 11.46 1.88 2.99
C PHE A 91 12.09 2.62 4.18
N GLY A 92 12.32 1.91 5.29
CA GLY A 92 13.05 2.38 6.46
C GLY A 92 12.27 3.36 7.35
N GLY A 93 10.97 3.62 7.10
CA GLY A 93 10.18 4.53 7.94
C GLY A 93 10.64 5.99 7.92
N THR A 94 11.43 6.40 6.92
CA THR A 94 12.13 7.70 6.91
C THR A 94 11.36 8.82 6.20
N GLY A 95 10.30 8.49 5.46
CA GLY A 95 9.57 9.44 4.62
C GLY A 95 10.33 9.94 3.39
N LEU A 96 11.45 9.29 3.03
CA LEU A 96 12.31 9.70 1.91
C LEU A 96 11.75 9.31 0.53
N TYR A 97 10.76 8.44 0.48
CA TYR A 97 10.25 7.84 -0.76
C TYR A 97 8.89 8.39 -1.21
N ASP A 98 8.39 9.49 -0.62
CA ASP A 98 7.09 10.07 -1.00
C ASP A 98 7.05 10.46 -2.48
N GLU A 99 7.99 11.29 -2.94
CA GLU A 99 8.07 11.69 -4.36
C GLU A 99 8.24 10.48 -5.29
N ASP A 100 9.14 9.56 -4.94
CA ASP A 100 9.40 8.33 -5.71
C ASP A 100 8.16 7.43 -5.85
N ILE A 101 7.33 7.35 -4.80
CA ILE A 101 6.09 6.57 -4.78
C ILE A 101 4.98 7.28 -5.55
N GLN A 102 4.85 8.61 -5.42
CA GLN A 102 3.86 9.38 -6.17
C GLN A 102 4.16 9.37 -7.68
N ASP A 103 5.44 9.48 -8.07
CA ASP A 103 5.86 9.37 -9.47
C ASP A 103 5.61 7.98 -10.04
N LEU A 104 5.79 6.93 -9.24
CA LEU A 104 5.41 5.57 -9.63
C LEU A 104 3.90 5.41 -9.76
N ALA A 105 3.13 6.00 -8.84
CA ALA A 105 1.68 5.95 -8.82
C ALA A 105 1.07 6.56 -10.09
N ALA A 106 1.60 7.70 -10.54
CA ALA A 106 1.16 8.37 -11.77
C ALA A 106 1.31 7.50 -13.04
N GLN A 107 2.19 6.50 -13.00
CA GLN A 107 2.40 5.56 -14.11
C GLN A 107 1.42 4.38 -14.10
N HIS A 108 0.72 4.15 -12.98
CA HIS A 108 -0.19 3.01 -12.77
C HIS A 108 0.40 1.65 -13.24
N PRO A 109 1.61 1.27 -12.78
CA PRO A 109 2.34 0.10 -13.30
C PRO A 109 1.60 -1.23 -13.12
N TRP A 110 0.67 -1.32 -12.17
CA TRP A 110 -0.20 -2.47 -11.96
C TRP A 110 -1.22 -2.71 -13.08
N ASN A 111 -1.46 -1.71 -13.94
CA ASN A 111 -2.35 -1.83 -15.10
C ASN A 111 -1.61 -2.25 -16.39
N CYS A 112 -0.27 -2.33 -16.36
CA CYS A 112 0.54 -2.70 -17.52
C CYS A 112 0.64 -4.21 -17.71
N SER A 113 0.74 -4.66 -18.95
CA SER A 113 1.10 -6.05 -19.29
C SER A 113 2.00 -6.02 -20.55
N PRO A 114 3.26 -6.47 -20.46
CA PRO A 114 3.93 -7.00 -19.26
C PRO A 114 4.09 -5.95 -18.15
N LEU A 115 4.30 -6.40 -16.92
CA LEU A 115 4.62 -5.49 -15.81
C LEU A 115 5.96 -4.79 -16.09
N PRO A 116 6.09 -3.49 -15.76
CA PRO A 116 7.33 -2.75 -15.98
C PRO A 116 8.48 -3.31 -15.11
N PRO A 117 9.75 -3.00 -15.45
CA PRO A 117 10.89 -3.36 -14.61
C PRO A 117 10.87 -2.61 -13.26
N ALA A 118 11.82 -2.95 -12.39
CA ALA A 118 11.97 -2.27 -11.11
C ALA A 118 12.22 -0.75 -11.27
N PRO A 119 11.63 0.10 -10.41
CA PRO A 119 11.88 1.54 -10.44
C PRO A 119 13.36 1.89 -10.36
N GLY A 120 13.74 3.03 -10.94
CA GLY A 120 15.12 3.51 -10.98
C GLY A 120 15.71 3.68 -9.58
N TRP A 121 14.93 4.26 -8.67
CA TRP A 121 15.28 4.58 -7.29
C TRP A 121 15.44 3.36 -6.37
N LEU A 122 14.88 2.20 -6.74
CA LEU A 122 15.04 0.97 -5.95
C LEU A 122 16.53 0.58 -5.95
N PRO A 123 17.16 0.29 -4.80
CA PRO A 123 18.57 -0.10 -4.80
C PRO A 123 18.83 -1.39 -5.60
N ALA A 124 19.94 -1.45 -6.33
CA ALA A 124 20.25 -2.57 -7.25
C ALA A 124 20.19 -3.95 -6.59
N LYS A 125 20.54 -4.05 -5.31
CA LYS A 125 20.49 -5.30 -4.52
C LYS A 125 19.09 -5.90 -4.38
N TYR A 126 18.03 -5.13 -4.66
CA TYR A 126 16.64 -5.55 -4.58
C TYR A 126 15.98 -5.76 -5.96
N LYS A 127 16.68 -5.47 -7.07
CA LYS A 127 16.12 -5.57 -8.44
C LYS A 127 16.16 -7.00 -9.04
N LEU A 128 16.42 -8.01 -8.21
CA LEU A 128 16.60 -9.40 -8.64
C LEU A 128 15.27 -10.08 -9.01
#